data_AF-A0A0T5PNY6-F1
#
_entry.id   AF-A0A0T5PNY6-F1
#
_cell.length_a   1.000
_cell.length_b   1.000
_cell.length_c   1.000
_cell.angle_alpha   90.00
_cell.angle_beta   90.00
_cell.angle_gamma   90.00
#
_symmetry.space_group_name_H-M   'P 1'
#
loop_
_entity.id
_entity.type
_entity.pdbx_description
1 polymer ?
#
loop_
_entity_poly.entity_id
_entity_poly.type
_entity_poly.pdbx_seq_one_letter_code
_entity_poly.pdbx_strand_id
1 'polypeptide(L)'
;MKVNPWNLMSPEKRRAAIEKSVAARRENKAKRDADRLATKQVHGSLSEKVLALTEELSQLSQIKALNSTSKSLSGDYLLTAESIIKASMPFRKICGVYFLISGGAIVYVGQSVDVLTRLGTHENFRSFDSYAYIEVEKPHLDLVESLYIHAFNPPLNGDFGNGCKQAPISLKNILAMVSDK
;
A
#
# COMPACT_ATOMS: atom_id res chain seq x y z
N MET A 1 21.94 -34.64 -84.26
CA MET A 1 22.72 -33.60 -83.55
C MET A 1 21.75 -32.58 -82.96
N LYS A 2 21.71 -32.38 -81.63
CA LYS A 2 20.95 -31.26 -81.05
C LYS A 2 21.81 -30.00 -81.16
N VAL A 3 21.43 -29.08 -82.03
CA VAL A 3 22.11 -27.79 -82.17
C VAL A 3 21.90 -27.01 -80.88
N ASN A 4 22.99 -26.52 -80.27
CA ASN A 4 22.91 -25.68 -79.09
C ASN A 4 22.12 -24.39 -79.45
N PRO A 5 20.97 -24.11 -78.82
CA PRO A 5 20.12 -22.95 -79.15
C PRO A 5 20.86 -21.61 -79.09
N TRP A 6 21.92 -21.55 -78.28
CA TRP A 6 22.78 -20.39 -78.15
C TRP A 6 23.51 -20.06 -79.44
N ASN A 7 23.88 -21.05 -80.26
CA ASN A 7 24.62 -20.84 -81.51
C ASN A 7 23.76 -20.20 -82.63
N LEU A 8 22.43 -20.21 -82.48
CA LEU A 8 21.47 -19.61 -83.43
C LEU A 8 21.08 -18.17 -83.07
N MET A 9 21.50 -17.65 -81.91
CA MET A 9 21.19 -16.28 -81.48
C MET A 9 22.26 -15.29 -81.98
N SER A 10 21.82 -14.10 -82.42
CA SER A 10 22.74 -13.00 -82.73
C SER A 10 23.52 -12.56 -81.47
N PRO A 11 24.75 -12.05 -81.61
CA PRO A 11 25.57 -11.60 -80.48
C PRO A 11 24.85 -10.61 -79.55
N GLU A 12 24.03 -9.71 -80.11
CA GLU A 12 23.20 -8.76 -79.36
C GLU A 12 22.14 -9.44 -78.50
N LYS A 13 21.42 -10.43 -79.05
CA LYS A 13 20.41 -11.20 -78.31
C LYS A 13 21.03 -12.01 -77.17
N ARG A 14 22.26 -12.53 -77.35
CA ARG A 14 22.99 -13.22 -76.28
C ARG A 14 23.40 -12.26 -75.16
N ARG A 15 23.90 -11.06 -75.48
CA ARG A 15 24.25 -10.03 -74.49
C ARG A 15 23.03 -9.59 -73.68
N ALA A 16 21.92 -9.31 -74.34
CA ALA A 16 20.66 -8.92 -73.67
C ALA A 16 20.13 -10.04 -72.74
N ALA A 17 20.23 -11.31 -73.14
CA ALA A 17 19.83 -12.45 -72.31
C ALA A 17 20.72 -12.62 -71.06
N ILE A 18 22.04 -12.41 -71.21
CA ILE A 18 22.99 -12.44 -70.09
C ILE A 18 22.70 -11.28 -69.12
N GLU A 19 22.52 -10.07 -69.64
CA GLU A 19 22.22 -8.88 -68.84
C GLU A 19 20.91 -9.03 -68.05
N LYS A 20 19.84 -9.51 -68.71
CA LYS A 20 18.57 -9.84 -68.05
C LYS A 20 18.74 -10.90 -66.96
N SER A 21 19.55 -11.93 -67.22
CA SER A 21 19.83 -12.96 -66.20
C SER A 21 20.64 -12.41 -65.03
N VAL A 22 21.58 -11.51 -65.26
CA VAL A 22 22.39 -10.87 -64.21
C VAL A 22 21.53 -9.92 -63.38
N ALA A 23 20.68 -9.11 -64.02
CA ALA A 23 19.72 -8.24 -63.34
C ALA A 23 18.75 -9.04 -62.47
N ALA A 24 18.13 -10.10 -63.01
CA ALA A 24 17.24 -10.97 -62.25
C ALA A 24 17.94 -11.68 -61.07
N ARG A 25 19.22 -12.06 -61.21
CA ARG A 25 20.02 -12.62 -60.11
C ARG A 25 20.31 -11.59 -59.02
N ARG A 26 20.61 -10.35 -59.41
CA ARG A 26 20.84 -9.24 -58.47
C ARG A 26 19.57 -8.89 -57.69
N GLU A 27 18.43 -8.80 -58.37
CA GLU A 27 17.14 -8.52 -57.75
C GLU A 27 16.72 -9.64 -56.79
N ASN A 28 16.83 -10.90 -57.21
CA ASN A 28 16.54 -12.05 -56.34
C ASN A 28 17.47 -12.12 -55.12
N LYS A 29 18.76 -11.74 -55.28
CA LYS A 29 19.70 -11.65 -54.15
C LYS A 29 19.29 -10.54 -53.19
N ALA A 30 18.98 -9.34 -53.69
CA ALA A 30 18.53 -8.21 -52.88
C ALA A 30 17.26 -8.53 -52.10
N LYS A 31 16.28 -9.21 -52.73
CA LYS A 31 15.05 -9.66 -52.06
C LYS A 31 15.34 -10.65 -50.93
N ARG A 32 16.19 -11.65 -51.18
CA ARG A 32 16.60 -12.63 -50.14
C ARG A 32 17.35 -11.97 -48.98
N ASP A 33 18.22 -11.02 -49.27
CA ASP A 33 18.98 -10.30 -48.25
C ASP A 33 18.04 -9.40 -47.41
N ALA A 34 17.05 -8.75 -48.05
CA ALA A 34 16.02 -7.98 -47.37
C ALA A 34 15.11 -8.86 -46.49
N ASP A 35 14.63 -10.00 -47.01
CA ASP A 35 13.81 -10.95 -46.26
C ASP A 35 14.59 -11.52 -45.05
N ARG A 36 15.88 -11.80 -45.23
CA ARG A 36 16.76 -12.26 -44.14
C ARG A 36 16.96 -11.18 -43.09
N LEU A 37 17.11 -9.91 -43.50
CA LEU A 37 17.24 -8.79 -42.58
C LEU A 37 15.95 -8.58 -41.78
N ALA A 38 14.79 -8.60 -42.45
CA ALA A 38 13.49 -8.50 -41.81
C ALA A 38 13.26 -9.64 -40.81
N THR A 39 13.62 -10.88 -41.17
CA THR A 39 13.54 -12.04 -40.27
C THR A 39 14.44 -11.87 -39.04
N LYS A 40 15.67 -11.39 -39.22
CA LYS A 40 16.59 -11.10 -38.11
C LYS A 40 16.06 -10.01 -37.20
N GLN A 41 15.47 -8.96 -37.75
CA GLN A 41 14.86 -7.87 -36.97
C GLN A 41 13.69 -8.39 -36.13
N VAL A 42 12.79 -9.19 -36.71
CA VAL A 42 11.67 -9.81 -35.98
C VAL A 42 12.20 -10.70 -34.86
N HIS A 43 13.18 -11.57 -35.14
CA HIS A 43 13.79 -12.43 -34.14
C HIS A 43 14.45 -11.63 -32.99
N GLY A 44 15.16 -10.55 -33.32
CA GLY A 44 15.72 -9.63 -32.33
C GLY A 44 14.64 -9.07 -31.40
N SER A 45 13.58 -8.52 -31.97
CA SER A 45 12.45 -7.96 -31.20
C SER A 45 11.74 -8.99 -30.33
N LEU A 46 11.65 -10.24 -30.80
CA LEU A 46 11.03 -11.33 -30.04
C LEU A 46 11.93 -11.76 -28.87
N SER A 47 13.24 -11.83 -29.10
CA SER A 47 14.23 -12.14 -28.06
C SER A 47 14.20 -11.11 -26.94
N GLU A 48 14.06 -9.82 -27.26
CA GLU A 48 13.90 -8.75 -26.26
C GLU A 48 12.63 -8.93 -25.43
N LYS A 49 11.50 -9.27 -26.06
CA LYS A 49 10.24 -9.55 -25.35
C LYS A 49 10.35 -10.77 -24.44
N VAL A 50 11.00 -11.84 -24.91
CA VAL A 50 11.21 -13.06 -24.09
C VAL A 50 12.03 -12.73 -22.86
N LEU A 51 13.10 -11.94 -23.02
CA LEU A 51 13.93 -11.51 -21.89
C LEU A 51 13.11 -10.72 -20.86
N ALA A 52 12.33 -9.74 -21.31
CA ALA A 52 11.48 -8.92 -20.44
C ALA A 52 10.43 -9.75 -19.68
N LEU A 53 9.75 -10.66 -20.36
CA LEU A 53 8.75 -11.53 -19.73
C LEU A 53 9.37 -12.53 -18.75
N THR A 54 10.59 -13.00 -19.04
CA THR A 54 11.31 -13.93 -18.14
C THR A 54 11.67 -13.24 -16.83
N GLU A 55 12.09 -11.97 -16.91
CA GLU A 55 12.36 -11.15 -15.73
C GLU A 55 11.08 -10.91 -14.91
N GLU A 56 9.97 -10.56 -15.56
CA GLU A 56 8.68 -10.37 -14.91
C GLU A 56 8.19 -11.66 -14.20
N LEU A 57 8.31 -12.82 -14.86
CA LEU A 57 7.97 -14.11 -14.25
C LEU A 57 8.85 -14.44 -13.04
N SER A 58 10.14 -14.11 -13.10
CA SER A 58 11.07 -14.29 -11.98
C SER A 58 10.58 -13.50 -10.76
N GLN A 59 10.23 -12.23 -10.95
CA GLN A 59 9.72 -11.35 -9.89
C GLN A 59 8.40 -11.88 -9.30
N LEU A 60 7.45 -12.28 -10.15
CA LEU A 60 6.19 -12.86 -9.70
C LEU A 60 6.39 -14.17 -8.92
N SER A 61 7.35 -15.00 -9.32
CA SER A 61 7.69 -16.24 -8.62
C SER A 61 8.21 -15.96 -7.20
N GLN A 62 9.06 -14.93 -7.04
CA GLN A 62 9.58 -14.52 -5.73
C GLN A 62 8.47 -14.03 -4.81
N ILE A 63 7.55 -13.19 -5.33
CA ILE A 63 6.39 -12.71 -4.56
C ILE A 63 5.50 -13.88 -4.12
N LYS A 64 5.26 -14.85 -5.01
CA LYS A 64 4.49 -16.05 -4.68
C LYS A 64 5.17 -16.89 -3.59
N ALA A 65 6.48 -17.06 -3.66
CA ALA A 65 7.26 -17.75 -2.64
C ALA A 65 7.15 -17.04 -1.28
N LEU A 66 7.38 -15.72 -1.25
CA LEU A 66 7.23 -14.91 -0.04
C LEU A 66 5.83 -15.00 0.57
N ASN A 67 4.80 -14.94 -0.26
CA ASN A 67 3.41 -15.09 0.18
C ASN A 67 3.12 -16.47 0.76
N SER A 68 3.64 -17.54 0.14
CA SER A 68 3.50 -18.89 0.66
C SER A 68 4.20 -19.07 2.01
N THR A 69 5.40 -18.50 2.16
CA THR A 69 6.16 -18.48 3.42
C THR A 69 5.42 -17.70 4.50
N SER A 70 4.90 -16.51 4.18
CA SER A 70 4.07 -15.73 5.10
C SER A 70 2.87 -16.54 5.59
N LYS A 71 2.14 -17.18 4.68
CA LYS A 71 0.98 -18.01 5.02
C LYS A 71 1.34 -19.14 5.99
N SER A 72 2.51 -19.76 5.80
CA SER A 72 3.00 -20.82 6.68
C SER A 72 3.43 -20.32 8.07
N LEU A 73 3.93 -19.09 8.18
CA LEU A 73 4.48 -18.54 9.42
C LEU A 73 3.44 -17.82 10.28
N SER A 74 2.58 -17.00 9.67
CA SER A 74 1.58 -16.19 10.39
C SER A 74 0.15 -16.68 10.23
N GLY A 75 -0.09 -17.64 9.33
CA GLY A 75 -1.45 -18.02 8.93
C GLY A 75 -2.07 -17.07 7.92
N ASP A 76 -1.39 -16.00 7.49
CA ASP A 76 -1.92 -14.98 6.57
C ASP A 76 -0.97 -14.64 5.42
N TYR A 77 -1.54 -14.15 4.31
CA TYR A 77 -0.78 -13.64 3.16
C TYR A 77 -0.32 -12.20 3.39
N LEU A 78 0.78 -11.79 2.75
CA LEU A 78 1.18 -10.40 2.76
C LEU A 78 0.22 -9.58 1.88
N LEU A 79 -0.17 -8.42 2.40
CA LEU A 79 -0.95 -7.45 1.65
C LEU A 79 -0.07 -6.77 0.60
N THR A 80 -0.64 -6.45 -0.56
CA THR A 80 0.03 -5.66 -1.58
C THR A 80 0.05 -4.18 -1.17
N ALA A 81 1.05 -3.43 -1.65
CA ALA A 81 1.12 -1.99 -1.38
C ALA A 81 -0.17 -1.25 -1.77
N GLU A 82 -0.74 -1.58 -2.92
CA GLU A 82 -2.02 -1.01 -3.38
C GLU A 82 -3.17 -1.29 -2.40
N SER A 83 -3.29 -2.53 -1.92
CA SER A 83 -4.32 -2.89 -0.94
C SER A 83 -4.17 -2.13 0.39
N ILE A 84 -2.93 -1.95 0.85
CA ILE A 84 -2.61 -1.18 2.07
C ILE A 84 -2.99 0.29 1.87
N ILE A 85 -2.63 0.89 0.74
CA ILE A 85 -2.95 2.28 0.41
C ILE A 85 -4.47 2.48 0.33
N LYS A 86 -5.18 1.56 -0.32
CA LYS A 86 -6.65 1.61 -0.45
C LYS A 86 -7.36 1.49 0.90
N ALA A 87 -6.81 0.71 1.83
CA ALA A 87 -7.34 0.55 3.18
C ALA A 87 -6.91 1.64 4.15
N SER A 88 -6.03 2.56 3.74
CA SER A 88 -5.49 3.59 4.61
C SER A 88 -6.59 4.56 5.07
N MET A 89 -6.50 4.97 6.34
CA MET A 89 -7.34 6.02 6.91
C MET A 89 -6.49 7.26 7.15
N PRO A 90 -7.07 8.48 7.05
CA PRO A 90 -6.34 9.70 7.36
C PRO A 90 -5.85 9.68 8.81
N PHE A 91 -4.60 10.07 9.01
CA PHE A 91 -4.07 10.24 10.36
C PHE A 91 -4.76 11.43 11.03
N ARG A 92 -5.43 11.18 12.16
CA ARG A 92 -6.02 12.21 13.00
C ARG A 92 -5.72 11.96 14.46
N LYS A 93 -5.50 13.03 15.21
CA LYS A 93 -5.43 12.98 16.67
C LYS A 93 -6.83 12.81 17.25
N ILE A 94 -6.94 11.97 18.26
CA ILE A 94 -8.20 11.74 18.98
C ILE A 94 -8.21 12.70 20.17
N CYS A 95 -9.09 13.70 20.13
CA CYS A 95 -9.35 14.62 21.22
C CYS A 95 -10.52 14.06 22.03
N GLY A 96 -10.36 13.86 23.33
CA GLY A 96 -11.35 13.14 24.11
C GLY A 96 -11.02 12.89 25.56
N VAL A 97 -11.95 12.17 26.21
CA VAL A 97 -11.82 11.65 27.58
C VAL A 97 -11.50 10.16 27.49
N TYR A 98 -10.53 9.70 28.28
CA TYR A 98 -10.10 8.32 28.35
C TYR A 98 -10.28 7.74 29.76
N PHE A 99 -10.44 6.42 29.79
CA PHE A 99 -10.72 5.64 30.98
C PHE A 99 -9.66 4.54 31.09
N LEU A 100 -9.01 4.43 32.25
CA LEU A 100 -8.17 3.27 32.55
C LEU A 100 -9.01 2.27 33.35
N ILE A 101 -8.93 1.00 32.98
CA ILE A 101 -9.78 -0.06 33.50
C ILE A 101 -8.90 -1.17 34.09
N SER A 102 -9.28 -1.66 35.26
CA SER A 102 -8.58 -2.75 35.96
C SER A 102 -9.61 -3.71 36.54
N GLY A 103 -9.54 -4.99 36.16
CA GLY A 103 -10.50 -6.01 36.60
C GLY A 103 -11.94 -5.69 36.24
N GLY A 104 -12.17 -4.98 35.12
CA GLY A 104 -13.51 -4.54 34.70
C GLY A 104 -14.07 -3.31 35.41
N ALA A 105 -13.29 -2.65 36.28
CA ALA A 105 -13.69 -1.40 36.96
C ALA A 105 -12.90 -0.20 36.41
N ILE A 106 -13.57 0.96 36.30
CA ILE A 106 -12.92 2.22 35.92
C ILE A 106 -12.07 2.70 37.11
N VAL A 107 -10.75 2.69 36.95
CA VAL A 107 -9.81 3.08 38.00
C VAL A 107 -9.32 4.51 37.86
N TYR A 108 -9.37 5.07 36.65
CA TYR A 108 -8.95 6.44 36.37
C TYR A 108 -9.73 7.03 35.19
N VAL A 109 -10.00 8.33 35.24
CA VAL A 109 -10.56 9.14 34.15
C VAL A 109 -9.61 10.30 33.88
N GLY A 110 -9.28 10.54 32.62
CA GLY A 110 -8.46 11.66 32.20
C GLY A 110 -8.88 12.23 30.85
N GLN A 111 -8.36 13.39 30.48
CA GLN A 111 -8.57 13.99 29.15
C GLN A 111 -7.29 14.24 28.35
N SER A 112 -7.41 14.35 27.03
CA SER A 112 -6.30 14.75 26.15
C SER A 112 -6.81 15.25 24.80
N VAL A 113 -6.06 16.17 24.18
CA VAL A 113 -6.21 16.51 22.75
C VAL A 113 -5.61 15.44 21.82
N ASP A 114 -4.87 14.49 22.41
CA ASP A 114 -4.22 13.36 21.76
C ASP A 114 -4.25 12.16 22.72
N VAL A 115 -5.39 11.46 22.73
CA VAL A 115 -5.67 10.37 23.69
C VAL A 115 -4.68 9.23 23.54
N LEU A 116 -4.37 8.79 22.31
CA LEU A 116 -3.49 7.65 22.08
C LEU A 116 -2.06 7.94 22.58
N THR A 117 -1.54 9.14 22.31
CA THR A 117 -0.23 9.55 22.82
C THR A 117 -0.24 9.61 24.35
N ARG A 118 -1.33 10.10 24.97
CA ARG A 118 -1.46 10.17 26.43
C ARG A 118 -1.51 8.79 27.07
N LEU A 119 -2.24 7.84 26.47
CA LEU A 119 -2.31 6.46 26.94
C LEU A 119 -0.93 5.79 26.95
N GLY A 120 -0.10 6.03 25.91
CA GLY A 120 1.28 5.52 25.87
C GLY A 120 2.15 5.99 27.05
N THR A 121 1.90 7.19 27.60
CA THR A 121 2.63 7.66 28.79
C THR A 121 2.27 6.90 30.07
N HIS A 122 1.13 6.20 30.08
CA HIS A 122 0.65 5.44 31.22
C HIS A 122 1.14 3.99 31.25
N GLU A 123 1.83 3.50 30.21
CA GLU A 123 2.28 2.10 30.08
C GLU A 123 3.14 1.62 31.26
N ASN A 124 3.81 2.54 31.96
CA ASN A 124 4.62 2.24 33.14
C ASN A 124 3.82 2.07 34.45
N PHE A 125 2.52 2.42 34.46
CA PHE A 125 1.68 2.29 35.64
C PHE A 125 1.05 0.89 35.67
N ARG A 126 1.54 0.02 36.58
CA ARG A 126 1.11 -1.39 36.77
C ARG A 126 -0.35 -1.59 37.22
N SER A 127 -1.23 -0.61 37.07
CA SER A 127 -2.54 -0.59 37.76
C SER A 127 -3.77 -0.70 36.86
N PHE A 128 -3.63 -0.97 35.57
CA PHE A 128 -4.76 -1.18 34.65
C PHE A 128 -4.44 -2.27 33.60
N ASP A 129 -5.47 -2.94 33.09
CA ASP A 129 -5.38 -4.03 32.09
C ASP A 129 -5.98 -3.66 30.73
N SER A 130 -6.81 -2.62 30.70
CA SER A 130 -7.53 -2.19 29.51
C SER A 130 -7.83 -0.69 29.58
N TYR A 131 -8.22 -0.12 28.45
CA TYR A 131 -8.60 1.30 28.37
C TYR A 131 -9.79 1.48 27.42
N ALA A 132 -10.51 2.57 27.61
CA ALA A 132 -11.54 3.04 26.70
C ALA A 132 -11.40 4.56 26.49
N TYR A 133 -12.04 5.11 25.46
CA TYR A 133 -12.12 6.56 25.27
C TYR A 133 -13.39 6.94 24.52
N ILE A 134 -13.75 8.22 24.64
CA ILE A 134 -14.78 8.86 23.83
C ILE A 134 -14.21 10.13 23.20
N GLU A 135 -14.61 10.45 21.97
CA GLU A 135 -14.23 11.70 21.32
C GLU A 135 -15.06 12.87 21.88
N VAL A 136 -14.37 13.96 22.23
CA VAL A 136 -14.97 15.16 22.81
C VAL A 136 -14.26 16.37 22.21
N GLU A 137 -15.03 17.37 21.78
CA GLU A 137 -14.47 18.62 21.30
C GLU A 137 -13.68 19.33 22.39
N LYS A 138 -12.56 19.94 22.00
CA LYS A 138 -11.63 20.60 22.93
C LYS A 138 -12.30 21.54 23.95
N PRO A 139 -13.29 22.38 23.59
CA PRO A 139 -13.94 23.28 24.57
C PRO A 139 -14.74 22.56 25.66
N HIS A 140 -15.15 21.31 25.41
CA HIS A 140 -15.99 20.53 26.32
C HIS A 140 -15.22 19.52 27.17
N LEU A 141 -13.90 19.40 26.97
CA LEU A 141 -13.06 18.41 27.65
C LEU A 141 -13.21 18.49 29.19
N ASP A 142 -12.94 19.68 29.77
CA ASP A 142 -12.97 19.87 31.23
C ASP A 142 -14.34 19.49 31.82
N LEU A 143 -15.42 19.84 31.13
CA LEU A 143 -16.78 19.53 31.56
C LEU A 143 -17.06 18.03 31.53
N VAL A 144 -16.75 17.36 30.41
CA VAL A 144 -17.03 15.93 30.25
C VAL A 144 -16.15 15.07 31.15
N GLU A 145 -14.86 15.40 31.29
CA GLU A 145 -13.97 14.75 32.26
C GLU A 145 -14.53 14.87 33.68
N SER A 146 -14.94 16.06 34.08
CA SER A 146 -15.50 16.30 35.41
C SER A 146 -16.78 15.51 35.66
N LEU A 147 -17.69 15.46 34.69
CA LEU A 147 -18.94 14.68 34.80
C LEU A 147 -18.64 13.19 35.06
N TYR A 148 -17.69 12.60 34.33
CA TYR A 148 -17.33 11.20 34.55
C TYR A 148 -16.59 10.95 35.86
N ILE A 149 -15.69 11.85 36.27
CA ILE A 149 -15.01 11.73 37.57
C ILE A 149 -16.04 11.77 38.72
N HIS A 150 -16.99 12.71 38.69
CA HIS A 150 -18.03 12.81 39.72
C HIS A 150 -19.00 11.63 39.68
N ALA A 151 -19.33 11.11 38.49
CA ALA A 151 -20.26 9.99 38.34
C ALA A 151 -19.66 8.64 38.78
N PHE A 152 -18.38 8.39 38.47
CA PHE A 152 -17.75 7.08 38.69
C PHE A 152 -16.86 7.02 39.93
N ASN A 153 -16.46 8.18 40.48
CA ASN A 153 -15.59 8.27 41.64
C ASN A 153 -14.32 7.38 41.56
N PRO A 154 -13.55 7.44 40.45
CA PRO A 154 -12.47 6.50 40.19
C PRO A 154 -11.35 6.57 41.25
N PRO A 155 -10.87 5.42 41.77
CA PRO A 155 -9.94 5.37 42.90
C PRO A 155 -8.60 6.08 42.66
N LEU A 156 -8.09 6.10 41.43
CA LEU A 156 -6.77 6.67 41.11
C LEU A 156 -6.83 8.16 40.71
N ASN A 157 -8.02 8.74 40.52
CA ASN A 157 -8.13 10.20 40.49
C ASN A 157 -7.90 10.75 41.90
N GLY A 158 -7.14 11.85 41.98
CA GLY A 158 -6.81 12.50 43.24
C GLY A 158 -8.05 12.82 44.07
N ASP A 159 -7.87 12.96 45.38
CA ASP A 159 -8.92 13.33 46.33
C ASP A 159 -8.52 14.65 47.03
N PHE A 160 -9.50 15.47 47.41
CA PHE A 160 -9.26 16.65 48.24
C PHE A 160 -9.15 16.33 49.75
N GLY A 161 -9.18 15.06 50.13
CA GLY A 161 -9.13 14.59 51.52
C GLY A 161 -10.48 14.66 52.25
N ASN A 162 -11.55 14.95 51.52
CA ASN A 162 -12.94 15.07 52.02
C ASN A 162 -13.91 14.12 51.31
N GLY A 163 -13.39 13.16 50.54
CA GLY A 163 -14.18 12.20 49.76
C GLY A 163 -14.63 12.74 48.40
N CYS A 164 -14.32 14.00 48.07
CA CYS A 164 -14.55 14.55 46.73
C CYS A 164 -13.32 14.33 45.85
N LYS A 165 -13.56 13.83 44.63
CA LYS A 165 -12.50 13.67 43.63
C LYS A 165 -12.04 15.00 43.07
N GLN A 166 -10.75 15.07 42.77
CA GLN A 166 -10.13 16.13 42.01
C GLN A 166 -10.56 16.01 40.55
N ALA A 167 -11.38 16.97 40.13
CA ALA A 167 -11.86 17.14 38.77
C ALA A 167 -11.62 18.61 38.34
N PRO A 168 -11.47 18.88 37.03
CA PRO A 168 -11.30 20.25 36.53
C PRO A 168 -12.40 21.22 37.00
N ILE A 169 -13.64 20.76 37.02
CA ILE A 169 -14.82 21.53 37.44
C ILE A 169 -15.47 20.80 38.62
N SER A 170 -15.75 21.54 39.70
CA SER A 170 -16.44 20.97 40.86
C SER A 170 -17.91 20.65 40.55
N LEU A 171 -18.46 19.62 41.20
CA LEU A 171 -19.86 19.24 41.03
C LEU A 171 -20.82 20.42 41.33
N LYS A 172 -20.51 21.21 42.36
CA LYS A 172 -21.27 22.42 42.70
C LYS A 172 -21.33 23.41 41.54
N ASN A 173 -20.19 23.65 40.88
CA ASN A 173 -20.13 24.59 39.75
C ASN A 173 -20.90 24.04 38.54
N ILE A 174 -20.83 22.73 38.27
CA ILE A 174 -21.59 22.09 37.19
C ILE A 174 -23.11 22.26 37.42
N LEU A 175 -23.58 22.00 38.64
CA LEU A 175 -25.01 22.13 38.97
C LEU A 175 -25.50 23.59 38.87
N ALA A 176 -24.64 24.55 39.23
CA ALA A 176 -24.94 25.98 39.04
C ALA A 176 -25.11 26.34 37.56
N MET A 177 -24.24 25.83 36.67
CA MET A 177 -24.33 26.06 35.22
C MET A 177 -25.64 25.57 34.59
N VAL A 178 -26.30 24.57 35.19
CA VAL A 178 -27.60 24.05 34.74
C VAL A 178 -28.76 24.88 35.29
N SER A 179 -28.59 25.45 36.49
CA SER A 179 -29.64 26.22 37.18
C SER A 179 -29.81 27.63 36.63
N ASP A 180 -28.80 28.15 35.91
CA ASP A 180 -28.81 29.46 35.26
C ASP A 180 -29.35 29.43 33.80
N LYS A 181 -29.97 28.31 33.38
CA LYS A 181 -30.65 28.15 32.08
C LYS A 181 -32.15 27.94 32.26
#